data_AF-A0A7T0JS58-F1
#
_entry.id   AF-A0A7T0JS58-F1
#
_cell.length_a   1.000
_cell.length_b   1.000
_cell.length_c   1.000
_cell.angle_alpha   90.00
_cell.angle_beta   90.00
_cell.angle_gamma   90.00
#
_symmetry.space_group_name_H-M   'P 1'
#
loop_
_entity.id
_entity.type
_entity.pdbx_description
1 polymer ?
#
loop_
_entity_poly.entity_id
_entity_poly.type
_entity_poly.pdbx_seq_one_letter_code
_entity_poly.pdbx_strand_id
1 'polypeptide(L)' 'MQATVETLDHDFPSASQGKLIPHGIHDATLNEGTIHLNTSELCCVSISLCWQRHGSRHYSKTLRI' A
#
# COMPACT_ATOMS: atom_id res chain seq x y z
N MET A 1 29.64 26.71 -2.74
CA MET A 1 28.26 27.22 -2.72
C MET A 1 27.34 26.03 -2.95
N GLN A 2 26.34 25.83 -2.09
CA GLN A 2 25.36 24.76 -2.24
C GLN A 2 24.19 25.32 -3.06
N ALA A 3 23.88 24.66 -4.18
CA ALA A 3 22.76 25.02 -5.04
C ALA A 3 21.64 24.00 -4.87
N THR A 4 20.39 24.47 -4.83
CA THR A 4 19.21 23.60 -4.83
C THR A 4 19.14 22.88 -6.17
N VAL A 5 19.08 21.54 -6.13
CA VAL A 5 18.86 20.69 -7.31
C VAL A 5 17.39 20.31 -7.33
N GLU A 6 16.70 20.59 -8.43
CA GLU A 6 15.36 20.02 -8.65
C GLU A 6 15.47 18.50 -8.70
N THR A 7 14.77 17.85 -7.77
CA THR A 7 14.71 16.40 -7.71
C THR A 7 13.36 16.01 -8.28
N LEU A 8 13.35 15.38 -9.45
CA LEU A 8 12.16 14.77 -10.04
C LEU A 8 11.94 13.40 -9.39
N ASP A 9 11.76 13.38 -8.07
CA ASP A 9 11.48 12.15 -7.29
C ASP A 9 10.01 11.70 -7.45
N HIS A 10 9.21 12.50 -8.12
CA HIS A 10 7.85 12.19 -8.52
C HIS A 10 7.83 11.91 -10.02
N ASP A 11 7.74 10.63 -10.39
CA ASP A 11 7.67 10.15 -11.78
C ASP A 11 6.56 10.83 -12.60
N PHE A 12 5.59 11.50 -11.94
CA PHE A 12 4.54 12.31 -12.56
C PHE A 12 4.30 13.62 -11.79
N PRO A 13 4.90 14.75 -12.22
CA PRO A 13 4.69 16.06 -11.59
C PRO A 13 3.21 16.49 -11.55
N SER A 14 2.39 16.02 -12.49
CA SER A 14 0.94 16.24 -12.54
C SER A 14 0.16 15.51 -11.43
N ALA A 15 0.76 14.54 -10.76
CA ALA A 15 0.18 13.77 -9.66
C ALA A 15 0.74 14.16 -8.28
N SER A 16 1.49 15.28 -8.20
CA SER A 16 2.13 15.77 -6.96
C SER A 16 1.16 16.43 -5.97
N GLN A 17 -0.11 16.59 -6.35
CA GLN A 17 -1.12 17.22 -5.49
C GLN A 17 -1.74 16.20 -4.53
N GLY A 18 -1.62 16.48 -3.23
CA GLY A 18 -2.19 15.66 -2.16
C GLY A 18 -1.14 14.84 -1.39
N LYS A 19 -1.58 14.21 -0.30
CA LYS A 19 -0.71 13.38 0.55
C LYS A 19 -0.92 11.89 0.24
N LEU A 20 0.10 11.27 -0.35
CA LEU A 20 0.15 9.82 -0.52
C LEU A 20 0.61 9.15 0.78
N ILE A 21 -0.11 8.12 1.23
CA ILE A 21 0.24 7.36 2.44
C ILE A 21 0.29 5.88 2.07
N PRO A 22 1.50 5.31 1.87
CA PRO A 22 1.64 3.88 1.65
C PRO A 22 1.14 3.08 2.85
N HIS A 23 0.29 2.10 2.62
CA HIS A 23 -0.14 1.15 3.67
C HIS A 23 -0.46 -0.21 3.08
N GLY A 24 -0.37 -1.24 3.91
CA GLY A 24 -0.40 -2.61 3.42
C GLY A 24 -0.33 -3.64 4.52
N ILE A 25 -0.31 -4.91 4.11
CA ILE A 25 -0.17 -6.06 5.00
C ILE A 25 0.99 -6.90 4.50
N HIS A 26 1.82 -7.36 5.44
CA HIS A 26 2.85 -8.36 5.19
C HIS A 26 2.47 -9.66 5.89
N ASP A 27 2.43 -10.74 5.12
CA ASP A 27 2.29 -12.10 5.63
C ASP A 27 3.68 -12.70 5.82
N ALA A 28 4.10 -12.82 7.09
CA ALA A 28 5.40 -13.36 7.44
C ALA A 28 5.52 -14.88 7.18
N THR A 29 4.41 -15.61 7.12
CA THR A 29 4.41 -17.07 6.90
C THR A 29 4.76 -17.39 5.46
N LEU A 30 4.17 -16.64 4.54
CA LEU A 30 4.39 -16.80 3.10
C LEU A 30 5.49 -15.89 2.56
N ASN A 31 5.96 -14.95 3.38
CA ASN A 31 6.90 -13.90 2.99
C ASN A 31 6.37 -13.06 1.81
N GLU A 32 5.08 -12.75 1.83
CA GLU A 32 4.41 -11.97 0.80
C GLU A 32 3.91 -10.64 1.37
N GLY A 33 3.88 -9.59 0.54
CA GLY A 33 3.43 -8.27 0.94
C GLY A 33 2.54 -7.63 -0.11
N THR A 34 1.52 -6.92 0.34
CA THR A 34 0.70 -6.06 -0.53
C THR A 34 0.74 -4.65 0.01
N ILE A 35 1.06 -3.68 -0.84
CA ILE A 35 1.09 -2.25 -0.52
C ILE A 35 0.12 -1.53 -1.46
N HIS A 36 -0.74 -0.68 -0.89
CA HIS A 36 -1.57 0.27 -1.61
C HIS A 36 -1.02 1.68 -1.43
N LEU A 37 -0.97 2.42 -2.53
CA LEU A 37 -0.53 3.80 -2.61
C LEU A 37 -1.77 4.68 -2.81
N ASN A 38 -2.39 5.10 -1.72
CA ASN A 38 -3.54 6.01 -1.76
C ASN A 38 -3.58 6.87 -0.47
N THR A 39 -4.72 7.48 -0.13
CA THR A 39 -4.84 8.41 1.01
C THR A 39 -5.24 7.69 2.30
N SER A 40 -5.14 8.37 3.46
CA SER A 40 -5.47 7.80 4.77
C SER A 40 -6.89 7.26 4.89
N GLU A 41 -7.84 7.89 4.21
CA GLU A 41 -9.27 7.57 4.26
C GLU A 41 -9.55 6.18 3.66
N LEU A 42 -8.66 5.70 2.78
CA LEU A 42 -8.79 4.42 2.10
C LEU A 42 -8.08 3.27 2.81
N CYS A 43 -7.44 3.51 3.96
CA CYS A 43 -6.64 2.51 4.68
C CYS A 43 -7.41 1.21 4.96
N CYS A 44 -8.62 1.31 5.54
CA CYS A 44 -9.44 0.13 5.86
C CYS A 44 -9.91 -0.62 4.60
N VAL A 45 -10.20 0.12 3.52
CA VAL A 45 -10.59 -0.47 2.23
C VAL A 45 -9.42 -1.22 1.61
N SER A 46 -8.22 -0.65 1.66
CA SER A 46 -6.99 -1.30 1.20
C SER A 46 -6.72 -2.61 1.93
N ILE A 47 -6.91 -2.67 3.26
CA ILE A 47 -6.78 -3.90 4.06
C ILE A 47 -7.79 -4.96 3.59
N SER A 48 -9.05 -4.56 3.40
CA SER A 48 -10.11 -5.45 2.92
C SER A 48 -9.79 -6.01 1.53
N LEU A 49 -9.24 -5.17 0.65
CA LEU A 49 -8.83 -5.56 -0.69
C LEU A 49 -7.64 -6.51 -0.68
N CYS A 50 -6.63 -6.29 0.18
CA CYS A 50 -5.52 -7.21 0.39
C CYS A 50 -6.03 -8.61 0.79
N TRP A 51 -6.99 -8.67 1.72
CA TRP A 51 -7.60 -9.94 2.15
C TRP A 51 -8.37 -10.61 1.01
N GLN A 52 -9.25 -9.89 0.32
CA GLN A 52 -10.06 -10.46 -0.76
C GLN A 52 -9.21 -10.98 -1.92
N ARG A 53 -8.13 -10.29 -2.29
CA ARG A 53 -7.30 -10.65 -3.44
C ARG A 53 -6.25 -11.70 -3.13
N HIS A 54 -5.63 -11.63 -1.95
CA HIS A 54 -4.47 -12.46 -1.59
C HIS A 54 -4.78 -13.35 -0.38
N GLY A 55 -5.07 -12.75 0.79
CA GLY A 55 -5.18 -13.49 2.06
C GLY A 55 -6.22 -14.60 2.04
N SER A 56 -7.41 -14.35 1.49
CA SER A 56 -8.52 -15.32 1.49
C SER A 56 -8.23 -16.58 0.68
N ARG A 57 -7.33 -16.53 -0.32
CA ARG A 57 -6.90 -17.72 -1.08
C ARG A 57 -6.04 -18.63 -0.22
N HIS A 58 -5.12 -18.05 0.55
CA HIS A 58 -4.18 -18.80 1.38
C HIS A 58 -4.78 -19.25 2.72
N TYR A 59 -5.75 -18.48 3.24
CA TYR A 59 -6.38 -18.71 4.54
C TYR A 59 -7.88 -19.01 4.44
N SER A 60 -8.32 -19.64 3.35
CA SER A 60 -9.73 -20.00 3.12
C SER A 60 -10.32 -20.97 4.16
N LYS A 61 -9.48 -21.65 4.94
CA LYS A 61 -9.87 -22.70 5.90
C LYS A 61 -9.72 -22.31 7.38
N THR A 62 -9.32 -21.09 7.69
CA THR A 62 -9.21 -20.67 9.10
C THR A 62 -10.61 -20.49 9.70
N LEU A 63 -10.84 -21.17 10.83
CA LEU A 63 -12.08 -21.15 11.61
C LEU A 63 -12.60 -19.72 11.79
N ARG A 64 -13.89 -19.52 11.48
CA ARG A 64 -14.64 -18.36 11.99
C ARG A 64 -14.71 -18.52 13.51
N ILE A 65 -14.06 -17.61 14.23
CA ILE A 65 -14.26 -17.39 15.67
C ILE A 65 -15.50 -16.53 15.87
#